data_AF-D5EDI6-F1
#
_entry.id   AF-D5EDI6-F1
#
_cell.length_a   1.000
_cell.length_b   1.000
_cell.length_c   1.000
_cell.angle_alpha   90.00
_cell.angle_beta   90.00
_cell.angle_gamma   90.00
#
_symmetry.space_group_name_H-M   'P 1'
#
loop_
_entity.id
_entity.type
_entity.pdbx_description
1 polymer ?
#
loop_
_entity_poly.entity_id
_entity_poly.type
_entity_poly.pdbx_seq_one_letter_code
_entity_poly.pdbx_strand_id
1 'polypeptide(L)' 'MSKAQEIIDKIEKTAKDPNVSNAVIDGLLNEMVSLLNKEPEAWDLCTDRVRFLLNERFCYTGPSSYGSYR' A
#
# COMPACT_ATOMS: atom_id res chain seq x y z
N MET A 1 14.41 -8.60 6.48
CA MET A 1 13.13 -8.36 5.76
C MET A 1 13.22 -6.99 5.12
N SER A 2 12.66 -6.80 3.92
CA SER A 2 12.59 -5.46 3.31
C SER A 2 11.54 -4.62 4.02
N LYS A 3 11.80 -3.32 4.18
CA LYS A 3 10.88 -2.37 4.83
C LYS A 3 9.50 -2.34 4.16
N ALA A 4 9.47 -2.55 2.83
CA ALA A 4 8.24 -2.70 2.07
C ALA A 4 7.36 -3.84 2.59
N GLN A 5 7.96 -5.01 2.81
CA GLN A 5 7.24 -6.20 3.26
C GLN A 5 6.64 -5.99 4.64
N GLU A 6 7.37 -5.33 5.55
CA GLU A 6 6.88 -5.02 6.90
C GLU A 6 5.65 -4.09 6.87
N ILE A 7 5.64 -3.09 5.98
CA ILE A 7 4.51 -2.18 5.82
C ILE A 7 3.31 -2.92 5.19
N ILE A 8 3.55 -3.73 4.16
CA ILE A 8 2.52 -4.56 3.53
C ILE A 8 1.86 -5.49 4.56
N ASP A 9 2.65 -6.22 5.35
CA ASP A 9 2.14 -7.12 6.40
C ASP A 9 1.32 -6.38 7.46
N LYS A 10 1.75 -5.16 7.83
CA LYS A 10 0.99 -4.31 8.76
C LYS A 10 -0.34 -3.87 8.15
N ILE A 11 -0.36 -3.42 6.89
CA ILE A 11 -1.60 -3.03 6.21
C ILE A 11 -2.56 -4.22 6.16
N GLU A 12 -2.06 -5.41 5.80
CA GLU A 12 -2.90 -6.60 5.73
C GLU A 12 -3.51 -6.99 7.08
N LYS A 13 -2.71 -7.01 8.14
CA LYS A 13 -3.19 -7.33 9.49
C LYS A 13 -4.22 -6.31 9.97
N THR A 14 -3.91 -5.03 9.76
CA THR A 14 -4.76 -3.92 10.17
C THR A 14 -6.08 -3.91 9.40
N ALA A 15 -6.04 -4.16 8.09
CA ALA A 15 -7.23 -4.22 7.27
C ALA A 15 -8.11 -5.44 7.59
N LYS A 16 -7.53 -6.54 8.10
CA LYS A 16 -8.27 -7.72 8.55
C LYS A 16 -8.96 -7.52 9.91
N ASP A 17 -8.51 -6.57 10.72
CA ASP A 17 -9.10 -6.28 12.03
C ASP A 17 -10.26 -5.27 11.91
N PRO A 18 -11.51 -5.68 12.17
CA PRO A 18 -12.66 -4.79 12.06
C PRO A 18 -12.72 -3.72 13.15
N ASN A 19 -11.90 -3.82 14.21
CA ASN A 19 -11.87 -2.84 15.29
C ASN A 19 -10.92 -1.67 15.02
N VAL A 20 -10.11 -1.76 13.97
CA VAL A 20 -9.15 -0.70 13.67
C VAL A 20 -9.82 0.44 12.92
N SER A 21 -9.58 1.66 13.41
CA SER A 21 -10.03 2.89 12.76
C SER A 21 -9.40 3.04 11.37
N ASN A 22 -10.22 3.52 10.43
CA ASN A 22 -9.79 3.86 9.07
C ASN A 22 -8.56 4.78 9.04
N ALA A 23 -8.41 5.67 10.02
CA ALA A 23 -7.26 6.57 10.11
C ALA A 23 -5.91 5.85 10.27
N VAL A 24 -5.90 4.69 10.94
CA VAL A 24 -4.68 3.88 11.11
C VAL A 24 -4.29 3.23 9.79
N ILE A 25 -5.28 2.70 9.05
CA ILE A 25 -5.07 2.14 7.71
C ILE A 25 -4.56 3.25 6.77
N ASP A 26 -5.16 4.44 6.81
CA ASP A 26 -4.75 5.58 5.98
C ASP A 26 -3.33 6.04 6.30
N GLY A 27 -2.92 6.00 7.57
CA GLY A 27 -1.54 6.28 7.97
C GLY A 27 -0.54 5.31 7.36
N LEU A 28 -0.84 4.01 7.40
CA LEU A 28 0.01 2.97 6.81
C LEU A 28 0.05 3.05 5.27
N LEU A 29 -1.09 3.36 4.63
CA LEU A 29 -1.16 3.55 3.19
C LEU A 29 -0.35 4.78 2.74
N ASN A 30 -0.38 5.89 3.49
CA ASN A 30 0.47 7.05 3.22
C ASN A 30 1.97 6.72 3.34
N GLU A 31 2.35 5.93 4.35
CA GLU A 31 3.73 5.46 4.50
C GLU A 31 4.13 4.58 3.30
N MET A 32 3.22 3.72 2.82
CA MET A 32 3.43 2.91 1.64
C MET A 32 3.58 3.75 0.36
N VAL A 33 2.73 4.76 0.14
CA VAL A 33 2.87 5.69 -1.00
C VAL A 33 4.22 6.41 -0.95
N SER A 34 4.62 6.86 0.23
CA SER A 34 5.91 7.53 0.43
C SER A 34 7.09 6.60 0.14
N LEU A 35 6.97 5.31 0.48
CA LEU A 35 7.95 4.30 0.13
C LEU A 35 7.98 4.05 -1.37
N LEU A 36 6.82 3.85 -2.00
CA LEU A 36 6.68 3.58 -3.44
C LEU A 36 7.21 4.73 -4.31
N ASN A 37 7.16 5.97 -3.82
CA ASN A 37 7.79 7.11 -4.50
C ASN A 37 9.32 7.09 -4.45
N LYS A 38 9.92 6.39 -3.48
CA LYS A 38 11.37 6.24 -3.34
C LYS A 38 11.88 4.93 -3.96
N GLU A 39 11.11 3.87 -3.79
CA GLU A 39 11.40 2.48 -4.17
C GLU A 39 10.18 1.95 -4.96
N PRO A 40 10.03 2.34 -6.24
CA PRO A 40 8.89 1.95 -7.06
C PRO A 40 8.78 0.43 -7.27
N GLU A 41 9.91 -0.30 -7.22
CA GLU A 41 9.95 -1.76 -7.27
C GLU A 41 9.20 -2.46 -6.12
N ALA A 42 8.97 -1.76 -5.00
CA ALA A 42 8.15 -2.29 -3.91
C ALA A 42 6.68 -2.48 -4.33
N TRP A 43 6.24 -1.88 -5.43
CA TRP A 43 4.90 -2.08 -6.00
C TRP A 43 4.64 -3.53 -6.38
N ASP A 44 5.66 -4.23 -6.87
CA ASP A 44 5.56 -5.64 -7.25
C ASP A 44 5.38 -6.56 -6.03
N LEU A 45 5.78 -6.09 -4.84
CA LEU A 45 5.61 -6.81 -3.58
C LEU A 45 4.22 -6.59 -2.95
N CYS A 46 3.51 -5.53 -3.35
CA CYS A 46 2.17 -5.26 -2.84
C CYS A 46 1.19 -6.37 -3.21
N THR A 47 0.45 -6.86 -2.22
CA THR A 47 -0.66 -7.79 -2.46
C THR A 47 -1.84 -7.07 -3.13
N ASP A 48 -2.71 -7.83 -3.79
CA ASP A 48 -3.91 -7.27 -4.47
C ASP A 48 -4.77 -6.44 -3.51
N ARG A 49 -4.83 -6.83 -2.23
CA ARG A 49 -5.56 -6.09 -1.21
C ARG A 49 -4.93 -4.73 -0.92
N VAL A 50 -3.61 -4.66 -0.78
CA VAL A 50 -2.91 -3.38 -0.57
C VAL A 50 -3.08 -2.48 -1.79
N ARG A 51 -2.95 -3.03 -3.00
CA ARG A 51 -3.18 -2.28 -4.25
C ARG A 51 -4.61 -1.76 -4.34
N PHE A 52 -5.60 -2.60 -3.98
CA PHE A 52 -7.00 -2.20 -3.94
C PHE A 52 -7.24 -1.06 -2.94
N LEU A 53 -6.72 -1.15 -1.72
CA LEU A 53 -6.86 -0.10 -0.71
C LEU A 53 -6.18 1.21 -1.11
N LEU A 54 -5.01 1.13 -1.74
CA LEU A 54 -4.29 2.29 -2.30
C LEU A 54 -5.09 2.98 -3.41
N ASN A 55 -5.73 2.20 -4.28
CA ASN A 55 -6.60 2.73 -5.32
C ASN A 55 -7.88 3.35 -4.71
N GLU A 56 -8.60 2.60 -3.87
CA GLU A 56 -9.88 3.02 -3.29
C GLU A 56 -9.74 4.30 -2.46
N ARG A 57 -8.68 4.43 -1.66
CA ARG A 57 -8.54 5.51 -0.67
C ARG A 57 -7.66 6.66 -1.13
N PHE A 58 -6.67 6.39 -1.97
CA PHE A 58 -5.67 7.38 -2.37
C PHE A 58 -5.64 7.61 -3.89
N CYS A 59 -6.52 6.95 -4.66
CA CYS A 59 -6.48 6.93 -6.13
C CYS A 59 -5.10 6.56 -6.68
N TYR A 60 -4.33 5.78 -5.92
CA TYR A 60 -2.95 5.43 -6.26
C TYR A 60 -2.95 4.12 -7.03
N THR A 61 -2.60 4.19 -8.33
CA THR A 61 -2.62 3.06 -9.26
C THR A 61 -1.24 2.48 -9.56
N GLY A 62 -0.23 2.85 -8.78
CA GLY A 62 1.15 2.43 -8.96
C GLY A 62 2.09 3.59 -9.34
N PRO A 63 3.41 3.38 -9.27
CA PRO A 63 4.39 4.38 -9.69
C PRO A 63 4.26 4.68 -11.19
N SER A 64 4.50 5.93 -11.60
CA SER A 64 4.40 6.34 -13.02
C SER A 64 5.29 5.53 -13.98
N SER A 65 6.32 4.85 -13.48
CA SER A 65 7.16 3.90 -14.24
C SER A 65 6.44 2.60 -14.61
N TYR A 66 5.44 2.19 -13.82
CA TYR A 66 4.51 1.09 -14.12
C TYR A 66 3.26 1.59 -14.85
N GLY A 67 3.43 2.69 -15.62
CA GLY A 67 2.38 3.31 -16.40
C GLY A 67 1.55 2.26 -17.13
N SER A 68 0.23 2.37 -16.93
CA SER A 68 -0.81 1.50 -17.49
C SER A 68 -0.86 0.06 -16.96
N TYR A 69 -1.42 -0.12 -15.76
CA TYR A 69 -2.40 -1.20 -15.58
C TYR A 69 -3.59 -0.88 -16.51
N ARG A 70 -3.51 -1.38 -17.74
CA ARG A 70 -4.60 -1.45 -18.72
C ARG A 70 -5.28 -2.80 -18.60
#